data_AF-A0A932CGN3-F1
#
_entry.id   AF-A0A932CGN3-F1
#
_cell.length_a   1.000
_cell.length_b   1.000
_cell.length_c   1.000
_cell.angle_alpha   90.00
_cell.angle_beta   90.00
_cell.angle_gamma   90.00
#
_symmetry.space_group_name_H-M   'P 1'
#
loop_
_entity.id
_entity.type
_entity.pdbx_description
1 polymer ?
#
loop_
_entity_poly.entity_id
_entity_poly.type
_entity_poly.pdbx_seq_one_letter_code
_entity_poly.pdbx_strand_id
1 'polypeptide(L)'
;MVPGREIFWNMKPFGEIIYILGILATGLLIYSIFQHSRRWAVGIPEKRTDQLFRRIWSFLYLALVEGILHRRFFRVADSAGRRLPPPRDYLPRELYAGLAHFLLFAGSMIFLLSSFLDFISHYFFHFNEGVFYLGYSVVTDVMGILALVGLSMAVVRRYIIRPDRLDNRRDDLVALMLILIVVATGFIIEGLRMAATEIGQVTWAAWSPGGYVLALAFIGLPEPTLLTLHATFWWFHVILVFGSIAYVSIYNSRLYHIIWDPVNVFLRKLGPRGALVPIDLEKAESFGASKIENFTWKQLLDLDACTRCGRCQDNCPAYASGKALNPKKVIQDLRAHLYDLYPGFIVRKPAETAERKDMISDVVSEEAIWDCTTCRACQQACPNYIEHIDKIIDMRRNLAMERSQFPESVQDALKCLGTRGHPYRGTTATRTDWMEGLDLKVMSDASDVEYLYWVGCSGALDERNMKVARATAKVLQAAGVSFGVLGAEESCCGDPARRMGDEYLFQTSCQANIEILKNYNVRKIVTACPHCFNSLRHEYPQFGGSFEVMHHSQLIGELIKNGRLKLDGAINKKAAYHDSCYLGRYNDIYWEPREILKSIGGISSV
;
A
#
# COMPACT_ATOMS: atom_id res chain seq x y z
N MET A 1 49.24 13.05 17.07
CA MET A 1 48.20 12.01 17.16
C MET A 1 47.35 12.08 15.90
N VAL A 2 47.04 10.93 15.28
CA VAL A 2 46.11 10.87 14.14
C VAL A 2 44.68 10.83 14.69
N PRO A 3 43.73 11.60 14.12
CA PRO A 3 42.33 11.52 14.53
C PRO A 3 41.80 10.09 14.46
N GLY A 4 41.12 9.63 15.51
CA GLY A 4 40.60 8.28 15.59
C GLY A 4 40.11 7.96 16.99
N ARG A 5 39.54 6.76 17.16
CA ARG A 5 39.18 6.23 18.47
C ARG A 5 39.60 4.77 18.60
N GLU A 6 39.99 4.37 19.80
CA GLU A 6 40.24 2.97 20.10
C GLU A 6 38.90 2.24 20.37
N ILE A 7 38.69 1.13 19.65
CA ILE A 7 37.53 0.27 19.83
C ILE A 7 37.75 -0.59 21.09
N PHE A 8 36.72 -0.67 21.92
CA PHE A 8 36.77 -1.26 23.27
C PHE A 8 37.73 -0.57 24.24
N TRP A 9 38.05 0.72 24.02
CA TRP A 9 38.74 1.56 24.98
C TRP A 9 37.97 1.51 26.33
N ASN A 10 38.63 1.05 27.39
CA ASN A 10 38.05 0.74 28.72
C ASN A 10 37.17 -0.54 28.84
N MET A 11 37.01 -1.35 27.80
CA MET A 11 36.24 -2.63 27.85
C MET A 11 37.08 -3.89 27.64
N LYS A 12 38.37 -3.79 27.33
CA LYS A 12 39.24 -4.97 27.14
C LYS A 12 39.47 -5.71 28.47
N PRO A 13 39.44 -7.06 28.50
CA PRO A 13 39.18 -7.99 27.40
C PRO A 13 37.70 -8.34 27.19
N PHE A 14 36.79 -7.90 28.06
CA PHE A 14 35.40 -8.36 28.10
C PHE A 14 34.51 -7.83 26.98
N GLY A 15 34.95 -6.81 26.25
CA GLY A 15 34.20 -6.20 25.15
C GLY A 15 33.75 -7.18 24.07
N GLU A 16 34.50 -8.26 23.84
CA GLU A 16 34.19 -9.27 22.80
C GLU A 16 32.96 -10.14 23.12
N ILE A 17 32.49 -10.16 24.37
CA ILE A 17 31.28 -10.90 24.76
C ILE A 17 30.05 -10.43 23.97
N ILE A 18 30.05 -9.20 23.44
CA ILE A 18 28.96 -8.69 22.60
C ILE A 18 28.67 -9.56 21.39
N TYR A 19 29.68 -10.27 20.85
CA TYR A 19 29.48 -11.14 19.69
C TYR A 19 28.64 -12.36 20.05
N ILE A 20 28.83 -12.92 21.25
CA ILE A 20 28.01 -14.03 21.76
C ILE A 20 26.56 -13.55 21.94
N LEU A 21 26.36 -12.39 22.59
CA LEU A 21 25.03 -11.80 22.76
C LEU A 21 24.37 -11.49 21.41
N GLY A 22 25.14 -10.99 20.44
CA GLY A 22 24.69 -10.71 19.08
C GLY A 22 24.25 -11.98 18.33
N ILE A 23 25.00 -13.08 18.45
CA ILE A 23 24.61 -14.38 17.87
C ILE A 23 23.30 -14.86 18.49
N LEU A 24 23.16 -14.80 19.82
CA LEU A 24 21.93 -15.22 20.52
C LEU A 24 20.72 -14.36 20.10
N ALA A 25 20.87 -13.04 20.08
CA ALA A 25 19.81 -12.11 19.66
C ALA A 25 19.41 -12.32 18.19
N THR A 26 20.40 -12.55 17.30
CA THR A 26 20.15 -12.82 15.88
C THR A 26 19.47 -14.18 15.68
N GLY A 27 19.90 -15.22 16.42
CA GLY A 27 19.25 -16.53 16.39
C GLY A 27 17.79 -16.46 16.82
N LEU A 28 17.49 -15.69 17.87
CA LEU A 28 16.12 -15.43 18.31
C LEU A 28 15.30 -14.67 17.26
N LEU A 29 15.89 -13.67 16.60
CA LEU A 29 15.25 -12.92 15.52
C LEU A 29 14.93 -13.81 14.32
N ILE A 30 15.89 -14.63 13.86
CA ILE A 30 15.71 -15.59 12.76
C ILE A 30 14.61 -16.58 13.11
N TYR A 31 14.63 -17.10 14.34
CA TYR A 31 13.59 -17.99 14.84
C TYR A 31 12.22 -17.34 14.81
N SER A 32 12.09 -16.08 15.27
CA SER A 32 10.84 -15.31 15.21
C SER A 32 10.34 -15.12 13.77
N ILE A 33 11.23 -14.77 12.83
CA ILE A 33 10.91 -14.67 11.39
C ILE A 33 10.33 -16.00 10.87
N PHE A 34 10.94 -17.12 11.24
CA PHE A 34 10.45 -18.44 10.87
C PHE A 34 9.07 -18.76 11.50
N GLN A 35 8.76 -18.24 12.69
CA GLN A 35 7.44 -18.43 13.29
C GLN A 35 6.35 -17.67 12.54
N HIS A 36 6.61 -16.43 12.16
CA HIS A 36 5.69 -15.66 11.33
C HIS A 36 5.42 -16.36 10.00
N SER A 37 6.46 -16.87 9.33
CA SER A 37 6.28 -17.60 8.07
C SER A 37 5.44 -18.86 8.24
N ARG A 38 5.53 -19.54 9.39
CA ARG A 38 4.65 -20.67 9.73
C ARG A 38 3.20 -20.25 9.95
N ARG A 39 2.92 -19.10 10.57
CA ARG A 39 1.56 -18.57 10.69
C ARG A 39 0.97 -18.23 9.33
N TRP A 40 1.76 -17.68 8.41
CA TRP A 40 1.27 -17.37 7.07
C TRP A 40 1.07 -18.63 6.22
N ALA A 41 1.87 -19.66 6.45
CA ALA A 41 1.78 -20.93 5.73
C ALA A 41 0.48 -21.72 5.99
N VAL A 42 -0.35 -21.31 6.95
CA VAL A 42 -1.70 -21.88 7.14
C VAL A 42 -2.70 -21.40 6.09
N GLY A 43 -2.38 -20.28 5.42
CA GLY A 43 -3.19 -19.76 4.33
C GLY A 43 -2.97 -20.50 3.02
N ILE A 44 -3.86 -20.26 2.05
CA ILE A 44 -3.81 -20.88 0.73
C ILE A 44 -2.52 -20.50 -0.02
N PRO A 45 -1.88 -21.44 -0.74
CA PRO A 45 -0.72 -21.14 -1.57
C PRO A 45 -1.02 -20.06 -2.62
N GLU A 46 -0.13 -19.08 -2.72
CA GLU A 46 -0.21 -18.05 -3.75
C GLU A 46 1.18 -17.76 -4.33
N LYS A 47 1.29 -17.67 -5.65
CA LYS A 47 2.58 -17.40 -6.30
C LYS A 47 2.88 -15.90 -6.28
N ARG A 48 3.84 -15.49 -5.43
CA ARG A 48 4.39 -14.11 -5.38
C ARG A 48 5.91 -14.04 -5.63
N THR A 49 6.49 -15.12 -6.13
CA THR A 49 7.90 -15.25 -6.52
C THR A 49 8.11 -15.26 -8.03
N ASP A 50 7.06 -14.98 -8.80
CA ASP A 50 7.12 -14.81 -10.25
C ASP A 50 7.81 -13.49 -10.64
N GLN A 51 8.29 -13.38 -11.88
CA GLN A 51 8.85 -12.14 -12.44
C GLN A 51 9.96 -11.51 -11.55
N LEU A 52 10.89 -12.32 -11.04
CA LEU A 52 11.89 -11.92 -10.05
C LEU A 52 12.66 -10.64 -10.45
N PHE A 53 13.13 -10.56 -11.70
CA PHE A 53 13.83 -9.37 -12.21
C PHE A 53 12.98 -8.10 -12.09
N ARG A 54 11.71 -8.16 -12.50
CA ARG A 54 10.78 -7.04 -12.40
C ARG A 54 10.50 -6.67 -10.94
N ARG A 55 10.40 -7.65 -10.04
CA ARG A 55 10.24 -7.42 -8.59
C ARG A 55 11.44 -6.70 -8.01
N ILE A 56 12.66 -7.18 -8.28
CA ILE A 56 13.91 -6.55 -7.81
C ILE A 56 13.98 -5.10 -8.30
N TRP A 57 13.82 -4.86 -9.60
CA TRP A 57 13.89 -3.51 -10.14
C TRP A 57 12.82 -2.58 -9.56
N SER A 58 11.58 -3.08 -9.48
CA SER A 58 10.47 -2.31 -8.93
C SER A 58 10.61 -2.10 -7.42
N PHE A 59 11.28 -2.99 -6.70
CA PHE A 59 11.61 -2.81 -5.28
C PHE A 59 12.71 -1.78 -5.11
N LEU A 60 13.81 -1.85 -5.86
CA LEU A 60 14.89 -0.86 -5.82
C LEU A 60 14.39 0.55 -6.15
N TYR A 61 13.53 0.67 -7.17
CA TYR A 61 12.90 1.95 -7.52
C TYR A 61 12.07 2.49 -6.34
N LEU A 62 11.24 1.67 -5.70
CA LEU A 62 10.47 2.12 -4.54
C LEU A 62 11.33 2.34 -3.29
N ALA A 63 12.38 1.55 -3.06
CA ALA A 63 13.29 1.75 -1.95
C ALA A 63 13.99 3.11 -2.08
N LEU A 64 14.41 3.48 -3.29
CA LEU A 64 14.95 4.80 -3.58
C LEU A 64 13.89 5.90 -3.44
N VAL A 65 12.77 5.78 -4.15
CA VAL A 65 11.78 6.86 -4.27
C VAL A 65 10.89 7.00 -3.04
N GLU A 66 10.44 5.90 -2.46
CA GLU A 66 9.55 5.89 -1.30
C GLU A 66 10.31 5.72 0.02
N GLY A 67 11.44 5.01 0.01
CA GLY A 67 12.25 4.72 1.21
C GLY A 67 13.32 5.77 1.50
N ILE A 68 14.02 6.31 0.50
CA ILE A 68 15.08 7.34 0.70
C ILE A 68 14.50 8.74 0.55
N LEU A 69 13.69 8.98 -0.50
CA LEU A 69 13.10 10.30 -0.74
C LEU A 69 11.77 10.52 0.02
N HIS A 70 11.26 9.51 0.74
CA HIS A 70 10.00 9.54 1.50
C HIS A 70 8.82 10.16 0.74
N ARG A 71 8.75 9.99 -0.58
CA ARG A 71 7.81 10.69 -1.46
C ARG A 71 6.34 10.51 -1.06
N ARG A 72 5.91 9.29 -0.73
CA ARG A 72 4.55 9.01 -0.21
C ARG A 72 4.25 9.69 1.11
N PHE A 73 5.25 9.92 1.95
CA PHE A 73 5.08 10.64 3.20
C PHE A 73 4.97 12.16 2.97
N PHE A 74 5.67 12.69 1.97
CA PHE A 74 5.61 14.10 1.58
C PHE A 74 4.51 14.43 0.57
N ARG A 75 3.82 13.43 -0.02
CA ARG A 75 2.74 13.56 -1.03
C ARG A 75 3.12 14.39 -2.27
N VAL A 76 4.37 14.32 -2.72
CA VAL A 76 4.88 15.21 -3.77
C VAL A 76 4.39 14.83 -5.18
N ALA A 77 3.99 13.57 -5.42
CA ALA A 77 3.68 13.09 -6.77
C ALA A 77 2.90 11.74 -6.76
N ASP A 78 2.21 11.39 -7.86
CA ASP A 78 1.26 10.27 -7.99
C ASP A 78 1.90 8.85 -7.97
N SER A 79 1.09 7.80 -8.11
CA SER A 79 1.57 6.40 -8.17
C SER A 79 2.45 6.08 -9.39
N ALA A 80 2.48 6.95 -10.40
CA ALA A 80 3.17 6.76 -11.67
C ALA A 80 4.42 7.65 -11.81
N GLY A 81 4.90 8.26 -10.73
CA GLY A 81 6.09 9.10 -10.80
C GLY A 81 5.81 10.57 -11.13
N ARG A 82 4.58 10.95 -11.51
CA ARG A 82 4.23 12.27 -12.06
C ARG A 82 3.89 13.27 -10.95
N ARG A 83 4.44 14.48 -11.03
CA ARG A 83 4.09 15.60 -10.12
C ARG A 83 2.58 15.82 -10.17
N LEU A 84 1.92 15.74 -9.02
CA LEU A 84 0.55 16.21 -8.91
C LEU A 84 0.59 17.74 -9.02
N PRO A 85 -0.31 18.39 -9.79
CA PRO A 85 -0.39 19.84 -9.78
C PRO A 85 -0.66 20.29 -8.34
N PRO A 86 0.03 21.33 -7.84
CA PRO A 86 -0.20 21.81 -6.48
C PRO A 86 -1.64 22.34 -6.40
N PRO A 87 -2.48 21.82 -5.50
CA PRO A 87 -3.66 22.57 -5.07
C PRO A 87 -3.17 23.86 -4.42
N ARG A 88 -3.81 24.98 -4.74
CA ARG A 88 -3.40 26.33 -4.29
C ARG A 88 -3.37 26.49 -2.77
N ASP A 89 -4.01 25.58 -2.05
CA ASP A 89 -4.03 25.51 -0.59
C ASP A 89 -3.63 24.09 -0.19
N TYR A 90 -2.51 23.91 0.52
CA TYR A 90 -2.26 22.89 1.56
C TYR A 90 -0.75 22.72 1.80
N LEU A 91 -0.29 23.03 3.01
CA LEU A 91 0.80 22.24 3.61
C LEU A 91 0.35 20.78 3.57
N PRO A 92 1.16 19.80 3.09
CA PRO A 92 0.72 18.42 3.05
C PRO A 92 0.31 17.99 4.46
N ARG A 93 -0.94 17.55 4.67
CA ARG A 93 -1.45 17.02 5.97
C ARG A 93 -0.53 15.96 6.61
N GLU A 94 0.39 15.39 5.82
CA GLU A 94 1.33 14.34 6.20
C GLU A 94 2.79 14.82 6.37
N LEU A 95 3.13 16.08 6.07
CA LEU A 95 4.51 16.59 6.08
C LEU A 95 5.18 16.41 7.44
N TYR A 96 4.49 16.79 8.51
CA TYR A 96 5.01 16.65 9.87
C TYR A 96 5.33 15.18 10.22
N ALA A 97 4.38 14.27 9.91
CA ALA A 97 4.56 12.85 10.20
C ALA A 97 5.65 12.23 9.31
N GLY A 98 5.75 12.68 8.06
CA GLY A 98 6.79 12.27 7.11
C GLY A 98 8.17 12.71 7.53
N LEU A 99 8.33 13.97 7.95
CA LEU A 99 9.60 14.50 8.44
C LEU A 99 10.03 13.80 9.72
N ALA A 100 9.11 13.62 10.69
CA ALA A 100 9.43 12.89 11.93
C ALA A 100 9.95 11.47 11.63
N HIS A 101 9.28 10.73 10.74
CA HIS A 101 9.72 9.39 10.35
C HIS A 101 11.01 9.41 9.53
N PHE A 102 11.22 10.37 8.63
CA PHE A 102 12.44 10.52 7.85
C PHE A 102 13.66 10.71 8.76
N LEU A 103 13.58 11.64 9.72
CA LEU A 103 14.68 11.92 10.65
C LEU A 103 15.02 10.70 11.51
N LEU A 104 14.00 9.99 12.02
CA LEU A 104 14.18 8.73 12.75
C LEU A 104 14.84 7.66 11.88
N PHE A 105 14.30 7.42 10.68
CA PHE A 105 14.79 6.41 9.76
C PHE A 105 16.23 6.69 9.32
N ALA A 106 16.51 7.91 8.86
CA ALA A 106 17.82 8.31 8.40
C ALA A 106 18.87 8.22 9.52
N GLY A 107 18.53 8.68 10.74
CA GLY A 107 19.40 8.54 11.90
C GLY A 107 19.68 7.08 12.27
N SER A 108 18.64 6.24 12.35
CA SER A 108 18.82 4.81 12.64
C SER A 108 19.61 4.06 11.56
N MET A 109 19.41 4.38 10.27
CA MET A 109 20.17 3.76 9.18
C MET A 109 21.65 4.18 9.21
N ILE A 110 21.94 5.45 9.49
CA ILE A 110 23.31 5.92 9.66
C ILE A 110 23.95 5.24 10.87
N PHE A 111 23.27 5.09 12.00
CA PHE A 111 23.82 4.35 13.14
C PHE A 111 24.13 2.88 12.81
N LEU A 112 23.24 2.16 12.12
CA LEU A 112 23.50 0.78 11.71
C LEU A 112 24.70 0.69 10.75
N LEU A 113 24.77 1.60 9.76
CA LEU A 113 25.91 1.68 8.85
C LEU A 113 27.21 2.02 9.59
N SER A 114 27.14 2.95 10.55
CA SER A 114 28.25 3.40 11.39
C SER A 114 28.83 2.23 12.19
N SER A 115 27.97 1.44 12.86
CA SER A 115 28.39 0.24 13.59
C SER A 115 28.98 -0.84 12.67
N PHE A 116 28.43 -1.02 11.47
CA PHE A 116 28.98 -1.96 10.50
C PHE A 116 30.36 -1.53 9.99
N LEU A 117 30.53 -0.25 9.64
CA LEU A 117 31.81 0.30 9.19
C LEU A 117 32.88 0.22 10.29
N ASP A 118 32.51 0.45 11.55
CA ASP A 118 33.42 0.26 12.68
C ASP A 118 33.88 -1.20 12.82
N PHE A 119 32.96 -2.15 12.72
CA PHE A 119 33.28 -3.57 12.76
C PHE A 119 34.24 -3.95 11.64
N ILE A 120 33.95 -3.52 10.40
CA ILE A 120 34.84 -3.77 9.26
C ILE A 120 36.20 -3.10 9.49
N SER A 121 36.21 -1.87 10.03
CA SER A 121 37.44 -1.16 10.26
C SER A 121 38.32 -1.78 11.36
N HIS A 122 37.69 -2.44 12.32
CA HIS A 122 38.39 -3.06 13.44
C HIS A 122 39.08 -4.36 13.06
N TYR A 123 38.39 -5.23 12.30
CA TYR A 123 38.83 -6.61 12.05
C TYR A 123 39.42 -6.86 10.67
N PHE A 124 39.05 -6.07 9.67
CA PHE A 124 39.40 -6.36 8.28
C PHE A 124 40.30 -5.28 7.67
N PHE A 125 39.92 -4.01 7.78
CA PHE A 125 40.62 -2.92 7.10
C PHE A 125 40.74 -1.69 8.01
N HIS A 126 41.91 -1.34 8.51
CA HIS A 126 42.04 -0.13 9.34
C HIS A 126 41.93 1.14 8.49
N PHE A 127 40.73 1.75 8.44
CA PHE A 127 40.46 2.98 7.69
C PHE A 127 39.73 4.06 8.51
N ASN A 128 39.20 3.73 9.70
CA ASN A 128 38.49 4.69 10.54
C ASN A 128 39.43 5.61 11.34
N GLU A 129 40.27 6.36 10.62
CA GLU A 129 41.24 7.32 11.16
C GLU A 129 41.35 8.56 10.27
N GLY A 130 42.07 9.58 10.73
CA GLY A 130 42.35 10.80 9.99
C GLY A 130 41.07 11.54 9.57
N VAL A 131 41.07 12.06 8.33
CA VAL A 131 39.96 12.85 7.78
C VAL A 131 38.68 12.01 7.66
N PHE A 132 38.79 10.71 7.39
CA PHE A 132 37.63 9.83 7.31
C PHE A 132 36.91 9.76 8.66
N TYR A 133 37.65 9.54 9.75
CA TYR A 133 37.09 9.54 11.11
C TYR A 133 36.39 10.84 11.47
N LEU A 134 36.96 11.99 11.09
CA LEU A 134 36.33 13.30 11.33
C LEU A 134 34.97 13.43 10.64
N GLY A 135 34.90 13.08 9.35
CA GLY A 135 33.64 13.09 8.59
C GLY A 135 32.63 12.06 9.11
N TYR A 136 33.10 10.85 9.42
CA TYR A 136 32.30 9.80 10.03
C TYR A 136 31.68 10.24 11.35
N SER A 137 32.48 10.84 12.24
CA SER A 137 32.06 11.27 13.56
C SER A 137 30.99 12.36 13.51
N VAL A 138 31.20 13.40 12.70
CA VAL A 138 30.23 14.50 12.60
C VAL A 138 28.92 14.04 11.96
N VAL A 139 28.98 13.16 10.95
CA VAL A 139 27.78 12.63 10.30
C VAL A 139 26.98 11.79 11.28
N THR A 140 27.61 10.84 11.96
CA THR A 140 26.93 9.96 12.91
C THR A 140 26.32 10.73 14.07
N ASP A 141 27.06 11.68 14.64
CA ASP A 141 26.64 12.49 15.77
C ASP A 141 25.47 13.43 15.40
N VAL A 142 25.58 14.19 14.30
CA VAL A 142 24.51 15.06 13.81
C VAL A 142 23.25 14.26 13.47
N MET A 143 23.38 13.11 12.81
CA MET A 143 22.24 12.25 12.49
C MET A 143 21.58 11.66 13.73
N GLY A 144 22.35 11.42 14.81
CA GLY A 144 21.82 11.06 16.11
C GLY A 144 20.98 12.17 16.75
N ILE A 145 21.45 13.41 16.70
CA ILE A 145 20.69 14.58 17.19
C ILE A 145 19.39 14.72 16.38
N LEU A 146 19.47 14.60 15.05
CA LEU A 146 18.29 14.64 14.18
C LEU A 146 17.31 13.51 14.49
N ALA A 147 17.78 12.31 14.84
CA ALA A 147 16.92 11.22 15.29
C ALA A 147 16.16 11.59 16.58
N LEU A 148 16.81 12.25 17.55
CA LEU A 148 16.15 12.75 18.77
C LEU A 148 15.11 13.84 18.46
N VAL A 149 15.36 14.69 17.47
CA VAL A 149 14.36 15.66 16.97
C VAL A 149 13.16 14.93 16.36
N GLY A 150 13.39 13.97 15.46
CA GLY A 150 12.33 13.15 14.87
C GLY A 150 11.52 12.37 15.91
N LEU A 151 12.20 11.84 16.93
CA LEU A 151 11.58 11.17 18.08
C LEU A 151 10.68 12.13 18.87
N SER A 152 11.20 13.31 19.20
CA SER A 152 10.44 14.35 19.89
C SER A 152 9.20 14.75 19.10
N MET A 153 9.33 14.91 17.78
CA MET A 153 8.20 15.17 16.90
C MET A 153 7.16 14.05 16.95
N ALA A 154 7.60 12.79 16.94
CA ALA A 154 6.72 11.63 17.04
C ALA A 154 5.97 11.57 18.38
N VAL A 155 6.66 11.86 19.49
CA VAL A 155 6.08 11.94 20.84
C VAL A 155 5.04 13.06 20.91
N VAL A 156 5.37 14.27 20.45
CA VAL A 156 4.43 15.41 20.38
C VAL A 156 3.19 15.03 19.57
N ARG A 157 3.37 14.44 18.37
CA ARG A 157 2.23 14.05 17.54
C ARG A 157 1.37 12.99 18.21
N ARG A 158 1.98 12.03 18.89
CA ARG A 158 1.27 10.88 19.46
C ARG A 158 0.57 11.22 20.77
N TYR A 159 1.19 12.01 21.65
CA TYR A 159 0.70 12.25 23.02
C TYR A 159 0.23 13.67 23.29
N ILE A 160 0.51 14.64 22.42
CA ILE A 160 0.01 16.02 22.52
C ILE A 160 -1.06 16.28 21.45
N ILE A 161 -0.71 16.14 20.16
CA ILE A 161 -1.65 16.41 19.03
C ILE A 161 -2.77 15.35 18.95
N ARG A 162 -2.43 14.08 19.23
CA ARG A 162 -3.36 12.93 19.28
C ARG A 162 -4.37 12.85 18.10
N PRO A 163 -3.92 12.73 16.85
CA PRO A 163 -4.85 12.54 15.73
C PRO A 163 -5.73 11.29 15.91
N ASP A 164 -7.04 11.39 15.64
CA ASP A 164 -8.04 10.32 15.85
C ASP A 164 -7.66 8.97 15.25
N ARG A 165 -6.98 8.97 14.10
CA ARG A 165 -6.54 7.75 13.43
C ARG A 165 -5.41 7.01 14.15
N LEU A 166 -4.76 7.60 15.14
CA LEU A 166 -3.69 6.95 15.92
C LEU A 166 -4.25 6.35 17.20
N ASP A 167 -4.35 5.03 17.26
CA ASP A 167 -4.63 4.31 18.48
C ASP A 167 -3.34 4.13 19.29
N ASN A 168 -3.21 4.90 20.38
CA ASN A 168 -2.11 4.81 21.34
C ASN A 168 -2.23 3.56 22.21
N ARG A 169 -1.33 2.59 21.98
CA ARG A 169 -1.19 1.40 22.84
C ARG A 169 0.13 1.44 23.60
N ARG A 170 0.24 0.63 24.64
CA ARG A 170 1.48 0.52 25.47
C ARG A 170 2.72 0.23 24.63
N ASP A 171 2.60 -0.67 23.66
CA ASP A 171 3.67 -1.03 22.71
C ASP A 171 4.20 0.17 21.92
N ASP A 172 3.36 1.17 21.62
CA ASP A 172 3.82 2.40 20.95
C ASP A 172 4.72 3.26 21.85
N LEU A 173 4.40 3.33 23.15
CA LEU A 173 5.21 4.04 24.14
C LEU A 173 6.53 3.30 24.35
N VAL A 174 6.48 1.97 24.49
CA VAL A 174 7.68 1.15 24.66
C VAL A 174 8.64 1.34 23.49
N ALA A 175 8.15 1.28 22.24
CA ALA A 175 8.98 1.52 21.07
C ALA A 175 9.66 2.90 21.08
N LEU A 176 8.93 3.97 21.43
CA LEU A 176 9.50 5.32 21.51
C LEU A 176 10.51 5.47 22.65
N MET A 177 10.26 4.85 23.81
CA MET A 177 11.18 4.87 24.94
C MET A 177 12.44 4.04 24.66
N LEU A 178 12.32 2.89 23.98
CA LEU A 178 13.48 2.09 23.58
C LEU A 178 14.39 2.88 22.65
N ILE A 179 13.83 3.55 21.62
CA ILE A 179 14.60 4.42 20.74
C ILE A 179 15.27 5.56 21.53
N LEU A 180 14.52 6.22 22.42
CA LEU A 180 15.06 7.30 23.25
C LEU A 180 16.27 6.85 24.06
N ILE A 181 16.12 5.75 24.80
CA ILE A 181 17.14 5.31 25.76
C ILE A 181 18.35 4.77 24.99
N VAL A 182 18.18 4.05 23.88
CA VAL A 182 19.30 3.58 23.06
C VAL A 182 20.11 4.76 22.51
N VAL A 183 19.45 5.76 21.93
CA VAL A 183 20.17 6.93 21.37
C VAL A 183 20.81 7.76 22.47
N ALA A 184 20.10 8.04 23.57
CA ALA A 184 20.61 8.82 24.68
C ALA A 184 21.82 8.15 25.36
N THR A 185 21.77 6.84 25.58
CA THR A 185 22.89 6.10 26.18
C THR A 185 24.10 6.05 25.25
N GLY A 186 23.91 5.99 23.92
CA GLY A 186 25.00 6.11 22.96
C GLY A 186 25.78 7.43 23.12
N PHE A 187 25.06 8.55 23.18
CA PHE A 187 25.66 9.86 23.42
C PHE A 187 26.33 9.97 24.80
N ILE A 188 25.74 9.40 25.86
CA ILE A 188 26.35 9.39 27.20
C ILE A 188 27.67 8.62 27.20
N ILE A 189 27.72 7.45 26.58
CA ILE A 189 28.94 6.64 26.45
C ILE A 189 30.02 7.42 25.69
N GLU A 190 29.65 8.04 24.57
CA GLU A 190 30.57 8.86 23.78
C GLU A 190 31.11 10.05 24.57
N GLY A 191 30.24 10.78 25.28
CA GLY A 191 30.64 11.90 26.13
C GLY A 191 31.58 11.49 27.28
N LEU A 192 31.30 10.39 27.97
CA LEU A 192 32.17 9.86 29.03
C LEU A 192 33.55 9.45 28.50
N ARG A 193 33.59 8.81 27.32
CA ARG A 193 34.83 8.46 26.63
C ARG A 193 35.63 9.72 26.29
N MET A 194 35.00 10.69 25.63
CA MET A 194 35.65 11.94 25.21
C MET A 194 36.14 12.77 26.40
N ALA A 195 35.38 12.85 27.49
CA ALA A 195 35.80 13.54 28.71
C ALA A 195 37.10 12.97 29.28
N ALA A 196 37.32 11.66 29.15
CA ALA A 196 38.52 11.00 29.64
C ALA A 196 39.69 10.99 28.63
N THR A 197 39.43 10.96 27.32
CA THR A 197 40.49 10.80 26.29
C THR A 197 40.78 11.99 25.40
N GLU A 198 39.84 12.92 25.26
CA GLU A 198 39.90 13.90 24.16
C GLU A 198 39.90 15.34 24.65
N ILE A 199 39.05 15.68 25.61
CA ILE A 199 38.89 17.07 26.04
C ILE A 199 40.18 17.58 26.68
N GLY A 200 40.75 18.65 26.11
CA GLY A 200 42.03 19.23 26.53
C GLY A 200 43.28 18.48 26.02
N GLN A 201 43.11 17.33 25.37
CA GLN A 201 44.22 16.50 24.85
C GLN A 201 44.32 16.55 23.32
N VAL A 202 43.20 16.69 22.62
CA VAL A 202 43.14 16.70 21.15
C VAL A 202 42.23 17.83 20.63
N THR A 203 42.47 18.27 19.40
CA THR A 203 41.74 19.39 18.78
C THR A 203 40.46 18.98 18.05
N TRP A 204 40.28 17.69 17.77
CA TRP A 204 39.16 17.20 16.95
C TRP A 204 37.94 16.72 17.74
N ALA A 205 37.94 16.84 19.07
CA ALA A 205 36.78 16.47 19.90
C ALA A 205 35.49 17.19 19.46
N ALA A 206 35.61 18.41 18.93
CA ALA A 206 34.46 19.18 18.45
C ALA A 206 33.77 18.61 17.20
N TRP A 207 34.36 17.61 16.53
CA TRP A 207 33.74 16.94 15.38
C TRP A 207 32.61 15.98 15.77
N SER A 208 32.40 15.71 17.06
CA SER A 208 31.25 14.97 17.59
C SER A 208 30.42 15.93 18.44
N PRO A 209 29.61 16.84 17.86
CA PRO A 209 29.05 17.97 18.60
C PRO A 209 28.15 17.57 19.80
N GLY A 210 27.32 16.55 19.66
CA GLY A 210 26.48 16.00 20.71
C GLY A 210 27.29 15.31 21.80
N GLY A 211 28.23 14.43 21.41
CA GLY A 211 29.19 13.81 22.32
C GLY A 211 30.04 14.84 23.07
N TYR A 212 30.50 15.89 22.39
CA TYR A 212 31.30 17.00 22.93
C TYR A 212 30.53 17.77 24.00
N VAL A 213 29.27 18.13 23.74
CA VAL A 213 28.42 18.82 24.73
C VAL A 213 28.25 17.98 25.99
N LEU A 214 28.03 16.66 25.86
CA LEU A 214 27.97 15.78 27.03
C LEU A 214 29.33 15.60 27.71
N ALA A 215 30.43 15.56 26.96
CA ALA A 215 31.78 15.46 27.52
C ALA A 215 32.11 16.67 28.40
N LEU A 216 31.71 17.88 27.99
CA LEU A 216 31.85 19.10 28.80
C LEU A 216 31.08 19.01 30.12
N ALA A 217 29.95 18.30 30.15
CA ALA A 217 29.20 18.08 31.39
C ALA A 217 29.91 17.12 32.36
N PHE A 218 30.83 16.27 31.87
CA PHE A 218 31.54 15.27 32.67
C PHE A 218 33.00 15.61 33.01
N ILE A 219 33.58 16.65 32.39
CA ILE A 219 35.02 16.98 32.52
C ILE A 219 35.48 17.24 33.97
N GLY A 220 34.58 17.67 34.86
CA GLY A 220 34.88 17.92 36.27
C GLY A 220 34.99 16.65 37.13
N LEU A 221 34.69 15.47 36.59
CA LEU A 221 34.73 14.21 37.33
C LEU A 221 36.15 13.61 37.35
N PRO A 222 36.55 12.95 38.46
CA PRO A 222 37.80 12.20 38.50
C PRO A 222 37.84 11.09 37.44
N GLU A 223 39.02 10.85 36.87
CA GLU A 223 39.23 9.80 35.85
C GLU A 223 38.71 8.41 36.27
N PRO A 224 38.93 7.90 37.50
CA PRO A 224 38.37 6.61 37.92
C PRO A 224 36.84 6.57 37.88
N THR A 225 36.19 7.70 38.13
CA THR A 225 34.72 7.84 38.06
C THR A 225 34.26 7.80 36.61
N LEU A 226 34.95 8.52 35.70
CA LEU A 226 34.65 8.49 34.26
C LEU A 226 34.75 7.08 33.69
N LEU A 227 35.82 6.35 34.02
CA LEU A 227 36.03 4.97 33.58
C LEU A 227 34.93 4.03 34.11
N THR A 228 34.55 4.16 35.39
CA THR A 228 33.49 3.33 35.99
C THR A 228 32.13 3.60 35.37
N LEU A 229 31.77 4.88 35.19
CA LEU A 229 30.52 5.27 34.56
C LEU A 229 30.46 4.82 33.10
N HIS A 230 31.56 5.00 32.35
CA HIS A 230 31.66 4.53 30.97
C HIS A 230 31.40 3.03 30.88
N ALA A 231 32.07 2.21 31.70
CA ALA A 231 31.85 0.76 31.75
C ALA A 231 30.41 0.38 32.07
N THR A 232 29.80 1.05 33.05
CA THR A 232 28.42 0.79 33.47
C THR A 232 27.43 1.10 32.34
N PHE A 233 27.51 2.30 31.76
CA PHE A 233 26.62 2.70 30.67
C PHE A 233 26.86 1.89 29.40
N TRP A 234 28.10 1.50 29.12
CA TRP A 234 28.42 0.65 27.98
C TRP A 234 27.73 -0.72 28.07
N TRP A 235 27.84 -1.42 29.21
CA TRP A 235 27.13 -2.68 29.43
C TRP A 235 25.62 -2.51 29.43
N PHE A 236 25.12 -1.44 30.04
CA PHE A 236 23.70 -1.10 30.00
C PHE A 236 23.20 -0.94 28.56
N HIS A 237 23.92 -0.20 27.71
CA HIS A 237 23.58 0.00 26.31
C HIS A 237 23.63 -1.31 25.51
N VAL A 238 24.66 -2.14 25.72
CA VAL A 238 24.77 -3.46 25.08
C VAL A 238 23.57 -4.34 25.42
N ILE A 239 23.23 -4.46 26.70
CA ILE A 239 22.07 -5.25 27.17
C ILE A 239 20.79 -4.65 26.61
N LEU A 240 20.67 -3.32 26.57
CA LEU A 240 19.50 -2.63 26.03
C LEU A 240 19.32 -2.89 24.53
N VAL A 241 20.39 -2.85 23.73
CA VAL A 241 20.32 -3.08 22.28
C VAL A 241 19.94 -4.53 21.97
N PHE A 242 20.66 -5.50 22.53
CA PHE A 242 20.34 -6.91 22.31
C PHE A 242 19.02 -7.33 22.96
N GLY A 243 18.71 -6.79 24.14
CA GLY A 243 17.42 -6.95 24.80
C GLY A 243 16.27 -6.35 24.00
N SER A 244 16.48 -5.24 23.30
CA SER A 244 15.49 -4.67 22.38
C SER A 244 15.24 -5.60 21.20
N ILE A 245 16.29 -6.18 20.58
CA ILE A 245 16.13 -7.17 19.51
C ILE A 245 15.34 -8.38 20.00
N ALA A 246 15.66 -8.87 21.20
CA ALA A 246 14.92 -9.98 21.83
C ALA A 246 13.45 -9.61 22.12
N TYR A 247 13.20 -8.41 22.66
CA TYR A 247 11.85 -7.90 22.92
C TYR A 247 11.02 -7.83 21.63
N VAL A 248 11.59 -7.25 20.57
CA VAL A 248 10.92 -7.15 19.26
C VAL A 248 10.57 -8.54 18.74
N SER A 249 11.49 -9.50 18.88
CA SER A 249 11.35 -10.89 18.42
C SER A 249 10.30 -11.68 19.20
N ILE A 250 10.21 -11.48 20.52
CA ILE A 250 9.30 -12.24 21.39
C ILE A 250 7.88 -11.67 21.32
N TYR A 251 7.75 -10.34 21.42
CA TYR A 251 6.45 -9.69 21.59
C TYR A 251 5.81 -9.23 20.28
N ASN A 252 6.47 -9.44 19.13
CA ASN A 252 6.01 -8.96 17.81
C ASN A 252 5.67 -7.46 17.86
N SER A 253 6.56 -6.70 18.52
CA SER A 253 6.38 -5.29 18.80
C SER A 253 6.24 -4.47 17.53
N ARG A 254 5.84 -3.22 17.66
CA ARG A 254 5.72 -2.30 16.52
C ARG A 254 7.00 -2.11 15.71
N LEU A 255 8.19 -2.29 16.28
CA LEU A 255 9.46 -2.11 15.56
C LEU A 255 9.74 -3.23 14.54
N TYR A 256 8.98 -4.33 14.56
CA TYR A 256 9.10 -5.40 13.57
C TYR A 256 8.77 -4.94 12.14
N HIS A 257 8.08 -3.81 11.99
CA HIS A 257 7.81 -3.21 10.68
C HIS A 257 9.08 -2.94 9.85
N ILE A 258 10.24 -2.76 10.50
CA ILE A 258 11.55 -2.65 9.85
C ILE A 258 11.85 -3.88 8.96
N ILE A 259 11.29 -5.03 9.30
CA ILE A 259 11.46 -6.29 8.56
C ILE A 259 10.27 -6.55 7.64
N TRP A 260 9.04 -6.48 8.17
CA TRP A 260 7.86 -6.91 7.40
C TRP A 260 7.40 -5.91 6.34
N ASP A 261 7.62 -4.61 6.54
CA ASP A 261 7.25 -3.61 5.54
C ASP A 261 8.03 -3.80 4.23
N PRO A 262 9.38 -3.88 4.22
CA PRO A 262 10.11 -4.09 2.96
C PRO A 262 9.81 -5.46 2.33
N VAL A 263 9.64 -6.52 3.13
CA VAL A 263 9.25 -7.85 2.62
C VAL A 263 7.88 -7.80 1.94
N ASN A 264 6.89 -7.14 2.56
CA ASN A 264 5.55 -7.03 1.99
C ASN A 264 5.53 -6.18 0.72
N VAL A 265 6.29 -5.07 0.71
CA VAL A 265 6.46 -4.21 -0.48
C VAL A 265 7.09 -5.01 -1.63
N PHE A 266 8.10 -5.83 -1.37
CA PHE A 266 8.72 -6.69 -2.38
C PHE A 266 7.74 -7.73 -2.97
N LEU A 267 6.89 -8.31 -2.12
CA LEU A 267 5.93 -9.36 -2.47
C LEU A 267 4.55 -8.84 -2.96
N ARG A 268 4.42 -7.51 -3.16
CA ARG A 268 3.18 -6.90 -3.68
C ARG A 268 2.74 -7.47 -5.03
N LYS A 269 1.46 -7.30 -5.38
CA LYS A 269 0.93 -7.68 -6.70
C LYS A 269 1.55 -6.81 -7.80
N LEU A 270 2.16 -7.44 -8.81
CA LEU A 270 2.69 -6.76 -10.01
C LEU A 270 1.72 -6.75 -11.19
N GLY A 271 0.68 -7.59 -11.14
CA GLY A 271 -0.36 -7.68 -12.15
C GLY A 271 -1.31 -6.47 -12.16
N PRO A 272 -2.33 -6.50 -13.04
CA PRO A 272 -3.30 -5.43 -13.13
C PRO A 272 -4.04 -5.26 -11.80
N ARG A 273 -4.19 -3.99 -11.43
CA ARG A 273 -4.88 -3.55 -10.23
C ARG A 273 -6.38 -3.84 -10.40
N GLY A 274 -7.02 -4.44 -9.41
CA GLY A 274 -8.47 -4.67 -9.42
C GLY A 274 -8.93 -5.91 -10.17
N ALA A 275 -8.03 -6.61 -10.87
CA ALA A 275 -8.31 -7.95 -11.36
C ALA A 275 -8.27 -8.95 -10.18
N LEU A 276 -9.42 -9.55 -9.86
CA LEU A 276 -9.51 -10.57 -8.83
C LEU A 276 -9.02 -11.93 -9.35
N VAL A 277 -8.62 -12.80 -8.43
CA VAL A 277 -8.33 -14.19 -8.76
C VAL A 277 -9.67 -14.92 -8.92
N PRO A 278 -9.91 -15.63 -10.04
CA PRO A 278 -11.14 -16.39 -10.23
C PRO A 278 -11.22 -17.58 -9.27
N ILE A 279 -12.44 -18.00 -8.94
CA ILE A 279 -12.67 -19.25 -8.20
C ILE A 279 -12.91 -20.37 -9.22
N ASP A 280 -12.23 -21.51 -9.05
CA ASP A 280 -12.56 -22.73 -9.80
C ASP A 280 -13.85 -23.32 -9.23
N LEU A 281 -14.98 -23.05 -9.88
CA LEU A 281 -16.32 -23.40 -9.38
C LEU A 281 -16.54 -24.91 -9.29
N GLU A 282 -15.77 -25.72 -10.02
CA GLU A 282 -15.90 -27.18 -10.04
C GLU A 282 -15.07 -27.85 -8.94
N LYS A 283 -13.97 -27.22 -8.51
CA LYS A 283 -13.01 -27.80 -7.55
C LYS A 283 -12.99 -27.13 -6.19
N ALA A 284 -13.61 -25.97 -6.03
CA ALA A 284 -13.59 -25.24 -4.77
C ALA A 284 -14.37 -26.00 -3.68
N GLU A 285 -13.70 -26.29 -2.57
CA GLU A 285 -14.35 -26.83 -1.36
C GLU A 285 -15.13 -25.77 -0.57
N SER A 286 -14.82 -24.49 -0.82
CA SER A 286 -15.53 -23.35 -0.24
C SER A 286 -15.42 -22.13 -1.13
N PHE A 287 -16.48 -21.34 -1.22
CA PHE A 287 -16.48 -20.07 -1.94
C PHE A 287 -16.11 -18.91 -1.00
N GLY A 288 -15.04 -18.18 -1.33
CA GLY A 288 -14.55 -17.06 -0.54
C GLY A 288 -13.87 -17.45 0.78
N ALA A 289 -13.87 -16.52 1.74
CA ALA A 289 -13.17 -16.66 3.01
C ALA A 289 -14.11 -16.52 4.21
N SER A 290 -14.48 -17.64 4.84
CA SER A 290 -15.20 -17.68 6.14
C SER A 290 -14.27 -17.89 7.34
N LYS A 291 -13.06 -18.40 7.09
CA LYS A 291 -12.04 -18.70 8.09
C LYS A 291 -10.72 -18.01 7.72
N ILE A 292 -9.88 -17.72 8.72
CA ILE A 292 -8.59 -17.03 8.49
C ILE A 292 -7.69 -17.81 7.53
N GLU A 293 -7.78 -19.15 7.55
CA GLU A 293 -7.02 -20.07 6.69
C GLU A 293 -7.48 -20.06 5.23
N ASN A 294 -8.68 -19.52 4.93
CA ASN A 294 -9.13 -19.33 3.55
C ASN A 294 -8.42 -18.15 2.86
N PHE A 295 -7.75 -17.28 3.60
CA PHE A 295 -6.88 -16.27 3.00
C PHE A 295 -5.59 -16.88 2.48
N THR A 296 -4.98 -16.24 1.48
CA THR A 296 -3.65 -16.64 1.01
C THR A 296 -2.58 -16.32 2.04
N TRP A 297 -1.43 -17.01 1.99
CA TRP A 297 -0.30 -16.67 2.86
C TRP A 297 0.13 -15.20 2.71
N LYS A 298 -0.03 -14.60 1.51
CA LYS A 298 0.30 -13.20 1.26
C LYS A 298 -0.71 -12.25 1.91
N GLN A 299 -1.99 -12.63 1.93
CA GLN A 299 -3.02 -11.90 2.67
C GLN A 299 -2.79 -11.99 4.19
N LEU A 300 -2.21 -13.09 4.70
CA LEU A 300 -1.82 -13.19 6.11
C LEU A 300 -0.56 -12.37 6.44
N LEU A 301 0.45 -12.35 5.56
CA LEU A 301 1.62 -11.47 5.68
C LEU A 301 1.22 -9.98 5.79
N ASP A 302 0.22 -9.57 5.01
CA ASP A 302 -0.32 -8.20 5.07
C ASP A 302 -0.81 -7.80 6.47
N LEU A 303 -1.28 -8.75 7.28
CA LEU A 303 -1.74 -8.47 8.64
C LEU A 303 -0.56 -8.02 9.52
N ASP A 304 0.60 -8.66 9.39
CA ASP A 304 1.81 -8.32 10.14
C ASP A 304 2.55 -7.10 9.61
N ALA A 305 2.45 -6.82 8.31
CA ALA A 305 3.01 -5.60 7.71
C ALA A 305 2.19 -4.32 8.02
N CYS A 306 1.08 -4.43 8.75
CA CYS A 306 0.26 -3.27 9.10
C CYS A 306 0.82 -2.49 10.29
N THR A 307 1.30 -1.26 10.05
CA THR A 307 1.90 -0.37 11.07
C THR A 307 0.91 0.45 11.91
N ARG A 308 -0.40 0.24 11.72
CA ARG A 308 -1.49 1.02 12.34
C ARG A 308 -1.41 2.53 12.11
N CYS A 309 -0.85 2.96 10.98
CA CYS A 309 -0.66 4.40 10.72
C CYS A 309 -1.97 5.17 10.46
N GLY A 310 -3.05 4.48 10.08
CA GLY A 310 -4.38 5.08 9.88
C GLY A 310 -4.57 5.85 8.58
N ARG A 311 -3.58 5.86 7.67
CA ARG A 311 -3.75 6.50 6.34
C ARG A 311 -4.89 5.89 5.52
N CYS A 312 -5.10 4.58 5.64
CA CYS A 312 -6.21 3.91 4.97
C CYS A 312 -7.58 4.28 5.56
N GLN A 313 -7.64 4.62 6.85
CA GLN A 313 -8.84 5.13 7.52
C GLN A 313 -9.21 6.53 7.01
N ASP A 314 -8.26 7.48 7.07
CA ASP A 314 -8.52 8.87 6.66
C ASP A 314 -8.91 9.04 5.18
N ASN A 315 -8.45 8.14 4.32
CA ASN A 315 -8.75 8.18 2.89
C ASN A 315 -9.93 7.27 2.51
N CYS A 316 -10.54 6.58 3.47
CA CYS A 316 -11.71 5.74 3.20
C CYS A 316 -12.98 6.62 3.12
N PRO A 317 -13.68 6.67 1.98
CA PRO A 317 -14.90 7.46 1.87
C PRO A 317 -16.03 6.95 2.78
N ALA A 318 -16.13 5.63 3.00
CA ALA A 318 -17.13 5.06 3.90
C ALA A 318 -16.89 5.48 5.36
N TYR A 319 -15.64 5.42 5.82
CA TYR A 319 -15.27 5.91 7.15
C TYR A 319 -15.58 7.41 7.29
N ALA A 320 -15.22 8.21 6.29
CA ALA A 320 -15.46 9.65 6.27
C ALA A 320 -16.94 10.02 6.29
N SER A 321 -17.83 9.16 5.78
CA SER A 321 -19.28 9.33 5.86
C SER A 321 -19.93 8.75 7.13
N GLY A 322 -19.13 8.32 8.11
CA GLY A 322 -19.64 7.79 9.39
C GLY A 322 -20.17 6.35 9.34
N LYS A 323 -19.85 5.61 8.28
CA LYS A 323 -20.22 4.19 8.15
C LYS A 323 -19.29 3.28 8.94
N ALA A 324 -19.66 2.02 9.14
CA ALA A 324 -18.93 1.06 9.98
C ALA A 324 -17.52 0.73 9.46
N LEU A 325 -17.29 0.78 8.15
CA LEU A 325 -16.00 0.42 7.57
C LEU A 325 -14.86 1.34 8.02
N ASN A 326 -13.93 0.76 8.78
CA ASN A 326 -12.59 1.29 8.98
C ASN A 326 -11.54 0.28 8.45
N PRO A 327 -10.86 0.55 7.32
CA PRO A 327 -9.91 -0.38 6.72
C PRO A 327 -8.73 -0.72 7.63
N LYS A 328 -8.28 0.22 8.48
CA LYS A 328 -7.22 -0.05 9.46
C LYS A 328 -7.71 -1.09 10.45
N LYS A 329 -8.91 -0.90 10.98
CA LYS A 329 -9.52 -1.77 12.00
C LYS A 329 -9.74 -3.18 11.46
N VAL A 330 -10.27 -3.34 10.25
CA VAL A 330 -10.42 -4.66 9.60
C VAL A 330 -9.11 -5.46 9.60
N ILE A 331 -8.00 -4.84 9.20
CA ILE A 331 -6.69 -5.51 9.18
C ILE A 331 -6.19 -5.84 10.61
N GLN A 332 -6.45 -4.96 11.58
CA GLN A 332 -6.04 -5.18 12.97
C GLN A 332 -6.85 -6.27 13.66
N ASP A 333 -8.15 -6.32 13.40
CA ASP A 333 -9.04 -7.32 13.99
C ASP A 333 -8.76 -8.70 13.39
N LEU A 334 -8.53 -8.79 12.07
CA LEU A 334 -8.06 -10.03 11.41
C LEU A 334 -6.69 -10.47 11.94
N ARG A 335 -5.76 -9.53 12.18
CA ARG A 335 -4.46 -9.86 12.79
C ARG A 335 -4.65 -10.43 14.19
N ALA A 336 -5.47 -9.78 15.03
CA ALA A 336 -5.75 -10.27 16.38
C ALA A 336 -6.35 -11.69 16.32
N HIS A 337 -7.32 -11.92 15.45
CA HIS A 337 -7.92 -13.24 15.26
C HIS A 337 -6.91 -14.32 14.82
N LEU A 338 -5.99 -14.01 13.89
CA LEU A 338 -4.90 -14.92 13.52
C LEU A 338 -4.04 -15.29 14.72
N TYR A 339 -3.72 -14.32 15.59
CA TYR A 339 -2.90 -14.55 16.77
C TYR A 339 -3.63 -15.25 17.92
N ASP A 340 -4.94 -15.05 18.03
CA ASP A 340 -5.80 -15.77 18.99
C ASP A 340 -5.89 -17.26 18.60
N LEU A 341 -6.00 -17.56 17.30
CA LEU A 341 -6.04 -18.94 16.80
C LEU A 341 -4.67 -19.63 16.80
N TYR A 342 -3.59 -18.88 16.52
CA TYR A 342 -2.23 -19.42 16.45
C TYR A 342 -1.30 -18.74 17.48
N PRO A 343 -1.59 -18.86 18.80
CA PRO A 343 -0.86 -18.19 19.86
C PRO A 343 0.50 -18.84 20.10
N GLY A 344 1.50 -18.04 20.45
CA GLY A 344 2.81 -18.56 20.89
C GLY A 344 3.76 -19.00 19.77
N PHE A 345 4.79 -19.75 20.16
CA PHE A 345 5.93 -20.12 19.34
C PHE A 345 5.81 -21.60 18.93
N ILE A 346 5.91 -21.90 17.63
CA ILE A 346 5.80 -23.24 17.00
C ILE A 346 4.36 -23.76 16.85
N VAL A 347 3.49 -22.99 16.18
CA VAL A 347 2.10 -23.44 15.97
C VAL A 347 1.81 -23.65 14.48
N ARG A 348 1.35 -24.87 14.14
CA ARG A 348 0.89 -25.27 12.79
C ARG A 348 -0.60 -25.64 12.76
N LYS A 349 -1.21 -25.79 13.92
CA LYS A 349 -2.62 -26.12 14.12
C LYS A 349 -3.23 -25.07 15.04
N PRO A 350 -4.49 -24.68 14.88
CA PRO A 350 -5.12 -23.76 15.82
C PRO A 350 -4.98 -24.29 17.26
N ALA A 351 -4.81 -23.40 18.23
CA ALA A 351 -4.73 -23.80 19.64
C ALA A 351 -6.03 -24.50 20.05
N GLU A 352 -5.91 -25.64 20.74
CA GLU A 352 -7.06 -26.47 21.13
C GLU A 352 -8.05 -25.71 22.03
N THR A 353 -7.54 -24.74 22.80
CA THR A 353 -8.32 -23.87 23.69
C THR A 353 -8.80 -22.59 23.03
N ALA A 354 -8.44 -22.31 21.78
CA ALA A 354 -8.85 -21.09 21.10
C ALA A 354 -10.32 -21.19 20.69
N GLU A 355 -11.14 -20.30 21.24
CA GLU A 355 -12.52 -20.11 20.79
C GLU A 355 -12.52 -19.61 19.33
N ARG A 356 -13.14 -20.39 18.44
CA ARG A 356 -13.22 -20.02 17.03
C ARG A 356 -14.41 -19.09 16.78
N LYS A 357 -14.17 -17.80 16.99
CA LYS A 357 -15.07 -16.71 16.58
C LYS A 357 -15.41 -16.80 15.09
N ASP A 358 -16.63 -16.43 14.71
CA ASP A 358 -16.98 -16.29 13.30
C ASP A 358 -16.29 -15.04 12.72
N MET A 359 -15.48 -15.24 11.68
CA MET A 359 -14.65 -14.18 11.12
C MET A 359 -15.48 -13.04 10.49
N ILE A 360 -16.67 -13.36 9.95
CA ILE A 360 -17.52 -12.43 9.17
C ILE A 360 -18.54 -11.67 10.06
N SER A 361 -18.65 -12.02 11.33
CA SER A 361 -19.58 -11.38 12.27
C SER A 361 -18.86 -10.88 13.53
N ASP A 362 -18.15 -11.77 14.24
CA ASP A 362 -17.49 -11.48 15.50
C ASP A 362 -16.15 -10.74 15.33
N VAL A 363 -15.43 -10.99 14.24
CA VAL A 363 -14.10 -10.40 13.98
C VAL A 363 -14.19 -9.17 13.09
N VAL A 364 -14.88 -9.30 11.94
CA VAL A 364 -15.16 -8.19 11.02
C VAL A 364 -16.65 -8.17 10.77
N SER A 365 -17.35 -7.12 11.19
CA SER A 365 -18.80 -7.01 11.00
C SER A 365 -19.21 -7.04 9.51
N GLU A 366 -20.32 -7.70 9.20
CA GLU A 366 -20.93 -7.71 7.86
C GLU A 366 -21.14 -6.30 7.30
N GLU A 367 -21.58 -5.35 8.12
CA GLU A 367 -21.79 -3.95 7.71
C GLU A 367 -20.50 -3.33 7.14
N ALA A 368 -19.38 -3.46 7.86
CA ALA A 368 -18.07 -3.01 7.38
C ALA A 368 -17.65 -3.70 6.08
N ILE A 369 -17.98 -4.99 5.90
CA ILE A 369 -17.71 -5.73 4.66
C ILE A 369 -18.51 -5.12 3.50
N TRP A 370 -19.80 -4.86 3.68
CA TRP A 370 -20.69 -4.30 2.65
C TRP A 370 -20.46 -2.81 2.37
N ASP A 371 -19.98 -2.05 3.34
CA ASP A 371 -19.63 -0.63 3.18
C ASP A 371 -18.47 -0.37 2.23
N CYS A 372 -17.63 -1.38 1.95
CA CYS A 372 -16.50 -1.21 1.06
C CYS A 372 -16.95 -0.94 -0.39
N THR A 373 -16.73 0.27 -0.87
CA THR A 373 -17.09 0.63 -2.25
C THR A 373 -16.06 0.16 -3.29
N THR A 374 -15.10 -0.69 -2.90
CA THR A 374 -13.99 -1.18 -3.75
C THR A 374 -13.30 -0.06 -4.54
N CYS A 375 -13.10 1.11 -3.94
CA CYS A 375 -12.59 2.29 -4.64
C CYS A 375 -11.05 2.38 -4.66
N ARG A 376 -10.34 1.54 -3.90
CA ARG A 376 -8.87 1.51 -3.77
C ARG A 376 -8.19 2.68 -3.06
N ALA A 377 -8.94 3.63 -2.48
CA ALA A 377 -8.33 4.76 -1.75
C ALA A 377 -7.41 4.28 -0.61
N CYS A 378 -7.85 3.28 0.16
CA CYS A 378 -7.11 2.69 1.27
C CYS A 378 -5.78 2.05 0.82
N GLN A 379 -5.80 1.27 -0.26
CA GLN A 379 -4.62 0.61 -0.81
C GLN A 379 -3.65 1.61 -1.48
N GLN A 380 -4.17 2.67 -2.12
CA GLN A 380 -3.33 3.72 -2.70
C GLN A 380 -2.62 4.55 -1.62
N ALA A 381 -3.29 4.82 -0.51
CA ALA A 381 -2.72 5.58 0.61
C ALA A 381 -1.78 4.76 1.51
N CYS A 382 -1.78 3.43 1.39
CA CYS A 382 -1.00 2.55 2.25
C CYS A 382 0.50 2.57 1.86
N PRO A 383 1.41 3.00 2.76
CA PRO A 383 2.85 2.96 2.48
C PRO A 383 3.38 1.53 2.36
N ASN A 384 2.71 0.57 3.01
CA ASN A 384 3.16 -0.82 3.13
C ASN A 384 2.47 -1.74 2.11
N TYR A 385 1.71 -1.17 1.17
CA TYR A 385 1.03 -1.91 0.09
C TYR A 385 0.10 -3.04 0.56
N ILE A 386 -0.55 -2.86 1.72
CA ILE A 386 -1.53 -3.83 2.25
C ILE A 386 -2.70 -4.01 1.28
N GLU A 387 -2.99 -5.25 0.90
CA GLU A 387 -4.05 -5.62 -0.04
C GLU A 387 -5.39 -5.76 0.71
N HIS A 388 -5.99 -4.62 1.12
CA HIS A 388 -7.23 -4.58 1.91
C HIS A 388 -8.46 -5.14 1.18
N ILE A 389 -8.64 -4.78 -0.10
CA ILE A 389 -9.89 -5.01 -0.84
C ILE A 389 -10.07 -6.49 -1.16
N ASP A 390 -9.00 -7.20 -1.52
CA ASP A 390 -9.07 -8.62 -1.86
C ASP A 390 -9.64 -9.44 -0.69
N LYS A 391 -9.18 -9.16 0.54
CA LYS A 391 -9.72 -9.81 1.77
C LYS A 391 -11.21 -9.54 1.97
N ILE A 392 -11.65 -8.30 1.76
CA ILE A 392 -13.06 -7.93 1.88
C ILE A 392 -13.89 -8.65 0.81
N ILE A 393 -13.41 -8.72 -0.43
CA ILE A 393 -14.13 -9.39 -1.51
C ILE A 393 -14.18 -10.90 -1.29
N ASP A 394 -13.12 -11.51 -0.75
CA ASP A 394 -13.15 -12.94 -0.40
C ASP A 394 -14.17 -13.21 0.72
N MET A 395 -14.30 -12.34 1.71
CA MET A 395 -15.40 -12.44 2.69
C MET A 395 -16.78 -12.24 2.05
N ARG A 396 -16.92 -11.28 1.10
CA ARG A 396 -18.17 -11.10 0.33
C ARG A 396 -18.54 -12.32 -0.49
N ARG A 397 -17.55 -12.99 -1.10
CA ARG A 397 -17.77 -14.23 -1.86
C ARG A 397 -18.39 -15.31 -0.98
N ASN A 398 -17.93 -15.43 0.27
CA ASN A 398 -18.54 -16.35 1.22
C ASN A 398 -19.96 -15.93 1.61
N LEU A 399 -20.16 -14.66 1.95
CA LEU A 399 -21.48 -14.11 2.25
C LEU A 399 -22.48 -14.36 1.11
N ALA A 400 -22.06 -14.13 -0.13
CA ALA A 400 -22.91 -14.27 -1.31
C ALA A 400 -23.18 -15.72 -1.71
N MET A 401 -22.14 -16.54 -1.81
CA MET A 401 -22.23 -17.87 -2.43
C MET A 401 -22.47 -19.02 -1.44
N GLU A 402 -22.13 -18.84 -0.17
CA GLU A 402 -22.29 -19.88 0.87
C GLU A 402 -23.42 -19.52 1.84
N ARG A 403 -23.41 -18.28 2.34
CA ARG A 403 -24.37 -17.84 3.38
C ARG A 403 -25.66 -17.27 2.80
N SER A 404 -25.67 -16.86 1.53
CA SER A 404 -26.77 -16.11 0.91
C SER A 404 -27.20 -14.87 1.73
N GLN A 405 -26.22 -14.18 2.32
CA GLN A 405 -26.39 -13.03 3.20
C GLN A 405 -25.82 -11.78 2.54
N PHE A 406 -26.70 -10.85 2.14
CA PHE A 406 -26.31 -9.55 1.59
C PHE A 406 -27.45 -8.54 1.79
N PRO A 407 -27.15 -7.22 1.73
CA PRO A 407 -28.18 -6.18 1.78
C PRO A 407 -29.23 -6.35 0.69
N GLU A 408 -30.48 -5.97 0.96
CA GLU A 408 -31.60 -6.08 0.00
C GLU A 408 -31.29 -5.41 -1.35
N SER A 409 -30.64 -4.25 -1.33
CA SER A 409 -30.22 -3.55 -2.56
C SER A 409 -29.21 -4.33 -3.40
N VAL A 410 -28.34 -5.14 -2.76
CA VAL A 410 -27.41 -6.03 -3.43
C VAL A 410 -28.16 -7.23 -4.00
N GLN A 411 -29.07 -7.84 -3.23
CA GLN A 411 -29.93 -8.93 -3.68
C GLN A 411 -30.69 -8.58 -4.96
N ASP A 412 -31.32 -7.42 -4.95
CA ASP A 412 -32.11 -6.94 -6.08
C ASP A 412 -31.25 -6.72 -7.33
N ALA A 413 -30.06 -6.13 -7.15
CA ALA A 413 -29.14 -5.89 -8.24
C ALA A 413 -28.64 -7.20 -8.85
N LEU A 414 -28.27 -8.19 -8.03
CA LEU A 414 -27.83 -9.52 -8.49
C LEU A 414 -28.97 -10.28 -9.18
N LYS A 415 -30.19 -10.24 -8.62
CA LYS A 415 -31.37 -10.86 -9.24
C LYS A 415 -31.70 -10.23 -10.59
N CYS A 416 -31.66 -8.90 -10.70
CA CYS A 416 -31.85 -8.22 -11.98
C CYS A 416 -30.74 -8.62 -12.96
N LEU A 417 -29.48 -8.68 -12.51
CA LEU A 417 -28.36 -9.06 -13.36
C LEU A 417 -28.50 -10.48 -13.89
N GLY A 418 -28.88 -11.46 -13.06
CA GLY A 418 -29.08 -12.84 -13.48
C GLY A 418 -30.29 -13.07 -14.38
N THR A 419 -31.38 -12.31 -14.19
CA THR A 419 -32.62 -12.50 -14.98
C THR A 419 -32.70 -11.64 -16.24
N ARG A 420 -32.03 -10.48 -16.26
CA ARG A 420 -32.14 -9.47 -17.33
C ARG A 420 -30.80 -9.10 -17.97
N GLY A 421 -29.67 -9.57 -17.43
CA GLY A 421 -28.34 -9.19 -17.89
C GLY A 421 -27.90 -7.79 -17.44
N HIS A 422 -28.60 -7.13 -16.51
CA HIS A 422 -28.20 -5.82 -15.96
C HIS A 422 -28.71 -5.58 -14.54
N PRO A 423 -28.03 -4.75 -13.72
CA PRO A 423 -28.37 -4.58 -12.31
C PRO A 423 -29.60 -3.69 -12.03
N TYR A 424 -30.17 -3.05 -13.06
CA TYR A 424 -31.29 -2.12 -12.90
C TYR A 424 -32.67 -2.81 -12.90
N ARG A 425 -33.61 -2.23 -12.15
CA ARG A 425 -35.04 -2.55 -12.26
C ARG A 425 -35.58 -1.99 -13.59
N GLY A 426 -36.57 -2.66 -14.18
CA GLY A 426 -37.19 -2.24 -15.44
C GLY A 426 -37.24 -3.35 -16.50
N THR A 427 -37.55 -2.96 -17.73
CA THR A 427 -37.60 -3.85 -18.90
C THR A 427 -36.25 -3.85 -19.62
N THR A 428 -35.93 -4.96 -20.30
CA THR A 428 -34.78 -5.03 -21.23
C THR A 428 -35.07 -4.31 -22.55
N ALA A 429 -36.35 -4.05 -22.86
CA ALA A 429 -36.78 -3.46 -24.13
C ALA A 429 -36.22 -2.05 -24.38
N THR A 430 -35.90 -1.30 -23.33
CA THR A 430 -35.41 0.09 -23.43
C THR A 430 -33.89 0.18 -23.63
N ARG A 431 -33.18 -0.96 -23.76
CA ARG A 431 -31.71 -0.96 -23.88
C ARG A 431 -31.22 -0.18 -25.11
N THR A 432 -32.01 -0.14 -26.17
CA THR A 432 -31.64 0.53 -27.43
C THR A 432 -32.12 1.99 -27.49
N ASP A 433 -32.85 2.49 -26.50
CA ASP A 433 -33.44 3.85 -26.53
C ASP A 433 -32.37 4.94 -26.67
N TRP A 434 -31.18 4.72 -26.11
CA TRP A 434 -30.07 5.67 -26.25
C TRP A 434 -29.59 5.82 -27.70
N MET A 435 -29.96 4.91 -28.61
CA MET A 435 -29.61 4.97 -30.03
C MET A 435 -30.56 5.89 -30.84
N GLU A 436 -31.72 6.27 -30.30
CA GLU A 436 -32.74 6.99 -31.05
C GLU A 436 -32.21 8.30 -31.67
N GLY A 437 -32.41 8.47 -32.99
CA GLY A 437 -31.90 9.62 -33.73
C GLY A 437 -30.38 9.63 -33.95
N LEU A 438 -29.70 8.50 -33.77
CA LEU A 438 -28.30 8.28 -34.17
C LEU A 438 -28.24 7.20 -35.25
N ASP A 439 -27.46 7.46 -36.30
CA ASP A 439 -27.16 6.47 -37.35
C ASP A 439 -26.04 5.52 -36.90
N LEU A 440 -26.39 4.44 -36.22
CA LEU A 440 -25.46 3.50 -35.60
C LEU A 440 -25.57 2.11 -36.22
N LYS A 441 -24.43 1.49 -36.51
CA LYS A 441 -24.36 0.11 -37.01
C LYS A 441 -24.57 -0.88 -35.86
N VAL A 442 -25.54 -1.77 -36.01
CA VAL A 442 -25.72 -2.92 -35.11
C VAL A 442 -24.90 -4.09 -35.65
N MET A 443 -24.15 -4.77 -34.79
CA MET A 443 -23.23 -5.85 -35.20
C MET A 443 -23.94 -7.02 -35.90
N SER A 444 -25.23 -7.24 -35.60
CA SER A 444 -26.08 -8.24 -36.27
C SER A 444 -26.24 -7.96 -37.77
N ASP A 445 -26.19 -6.69 -38.17
CA ASP A 445 -26.48 -6.25 -39.54
C ASP A 445 -25.18 -5.96 -40.32
N ALA A 446 -24.15 -5.44 -39.62
CA ALA A 446 -22.84 -5.14 -40.18
C ALA A 446 -21.73 -5.29 -39.14
N SER A 447 -20.98 -6.39 -39.22
CA SER A 447 -19.92 -6.73 -38.28
C SER A 447 -18.52 -6.27 -38.69
N ASP A 448 -18.33 -5.79 -39.93
CA ASP A 448 -17.05 -5.25 -40.41
C ASP A 448 -16.85 -3.81 -39.91
N VAL A 449 -16.41 -3.69 -38.66
CA VAL A 449 -16.12 -2.42 -37.98
C VAL A 449 -14.75 -2.48 -37.30
N GLU A 450 -14.09 -1.33 -37.17
CA GLU A 450 -12.79 -1.27 -36.49
C GLU A 450 -12.94 -1.45 -34.97
N TYR A 451 -13.94 -0.81 -34.38
CA TYR A 451 -14.21 -0.84 -32.95
C TYR A 451 -15.62 -1.35 -32.64
N LEU A 452 -15.75 -2.19 -31.61
CA LEU A 452 -17.01 -2.32 -30.91
C LEU A 452 -17.11 -1.23 -29.84
N TYR A 453 -18.16 -0.41 -29.87
CA TYR A 453 -18.49 0.45 -28.75
C TYR A 453 -19.32 -0.34 -27.72
N TRP A 454 -18.66 -0.74 -26.63
CA TRP A 454 -19.32 -1.37 -25.49
C TRP A 454 -19.97 -0.30 -24.61
N VAL A 455 -21.30 -0.22 -24.70
CA VAL A 455 -22.11 0.82 -24.06
C VAL A 455 -22.19 0.57 -22.56
N GLY A 456 -22.38 -0.69 -22.19
CA GLY A 456 -22.55 -1.16 -20.83
C GLY A 456 -23.90 -0.79 -20.23
N CYS A 457 -24.22 -1.44 -19.10
CA CYS A 457 -25.55 -1.31 -18.48
C CYS A 457 -25.94 0.12 -18.12
N SER A 458 -25.06 0.91 -17.48
CA SER A 458 -25.40 2.30 -17.12
C SER A 458 -25.55 3.19 -18.35
N GLY A 459 -24.68 3.03 -19.36
CA GLY A 459 -24.76 3.83 -20.58
C GLY A 459 -26.03 3.58 -21.37
N ALA A 460 -26.58 2.36 -21.30
CA ALA A 460 -27.77 1.98 -22.04
C ALA A 460 -29.09 2.23 -21.28
N LEU A 461 -29.08 2.20 -19.93
CA LEU A 461 -30.31 2.10 -19.13
C LEU A 461 -30.47 3.18 -18.04
N ASP A 462 -29.42 3.93 -17.69
CA ASP A 462 -29.52 5.04 -16.75
C ASP A 462 -29.62 6.37 -17.53
N GLU A 463 -30.73 7.09 -17.38
CA GLU A 463 -31.03 8.30 -18.17
C GLU A 463 -29.91 9.34 -18.15
N ARG A 464 -29.24 9.48 -17.01
CA ARG A 464 -28.10 10.41 -16.86
C ARG A 464 -26.91 9.94 -17.70
N ASN A 465 -26.61 8.65 -17.68
CA ASN A 465 -25.49 8.06 -18.41
C ASN A 465 -25.77 7.78 -19.89
N MET A 466 -27.03 7.67 -20.32
CA MET A 466 -27.39 7.65 -21.75
C MET A 466 -26.90 8.89 -22.50
N LYS A 467 -26.87 10.05 -21.83
CA LYS A 467 -26.28 11.28 -22.39
C LYS A 467 -24.79 11.11 -22.69
N VAL A 468 -24.05 10.38 -21.84
CA VAL A 468 -22.63 10.07 -22.04
C VAL A 468 -22.45 9.08 -23.19
N ALA A 469 -23.32 8.08 -23.30
CA ALA A 469 -23.28 7.11 -24.40
C ALA A 469 -23.50 7.79 -25.75
N ARG A 470 -24.55 8.62 -25.84
CA ARG A 470 -24.86 9.42 -27.03
C ARG A 470 -23.75 10.40 -27.39
N ALA A 471 -23.17 11.09 -26.39
CA ALA A 471 -22.06 12.01 -26.62
C ALA A 471 -20.82 11.27 -27.14
N THR A 472 -20.49 10.11 -26.56
CA THR A 472 -19.38 9.27 -27.03
C THR A 472 -19.60 8.85 -28.48
N ALA A 473 -20.78 8.33 -28.82
CA ALA A 473 -21.11 7.92 -30.19
C ALA A 473 -21.00 9.08 -31.20
N LYS A 474 -21.53 10.26 -30.85
CA LYS A 474 -21.42 11.47 -31.69
C LYS A 474 -19.97 11.90 -31.91
N VAL A 475 -19.13 11.83 -30.88
CA VAL A 475 -17.70 12.15 -31.01
C VAL A 475 -16.99 11.16 -31.93
N LEU A 476 -17.31 9.86 -31.83
CA LEU A 476 -16.74 8.83 -32.70
C LEU A 476 -17.19 9.00 -34.16
N GLN A 477 -18.47 9.31 -34.40
CA GLN A 477 -19.00 9.64 -35.74
C GLN A 477 -18.32 10.89 -36.32
N ALA A 478 -18.20 11.96 -35.54
CA ALA A 478 -17.55 13.21 -35.98
C ALA A 478 -16.07 13.01 -36.32
N ALA A 479 -15.39 12.07 -35.66
CA ALA A 479 -14.01 11.70 -35.95
C ALA A 479 -13.86 10.66 -37.09
N GLY A 480 -14.97 10.25 -37.71
CA GLY A 480 -14.99 9.24 -38.77
C GLY A 480 -14.45 7.88 -38.31
N VAL A 481 -14.69 7.49 -37.05
CA VAL A 481 -14.31 6.16 -36.55
C VAL A 481 -15.30 5.13 -37.06
N SER A 482 -14.80 4.01 -37.60
CA SER A 482 -15.65 2.87 -37.96
C SER A 482 -15.97 2.07 -36.70
N PHE A 483 -17.20 2.18 -36.19
CA PHE A 483 -17.62 1.44 -35.00
C PHE A 483 -19.03 0.86 -35.13
N GLY A 484 -19.29 -0.21 -34.38
CA GLY A 484 -20.59 -0.84 -34.23
C GLY A 484 -20.98 -1.00 -32.76
N VAL A 485 -22.24 -1.37 -32.52
CA VAL A 485 -22.80 -1.67 -31.19
C VAL A 485 -23.53 -3.02 -31.21
N LEU A 486 -23.56 -3.71 -30.07
CA LEU A 486 -24.27 -4.99 -29.94
C LEU A 486 -25.81 -4.83 -29.84
N GLY A 487 -26.31 -3.61 -29.68
CA GLY A 487 -27.76 -3.35 -29.57
C GLY A 487 -28.39 -4.12 -28.40
N ALA A 488 -29.45 -4.87 -28.69
CA ALA A 488 -30.17 -5.65 -27.69
C ALA A 488 -29.40 -6.89 -27.19
N GLU A 489 -28.38 -7.37 -27.92
CA GLU A 489 -27.57 -8.52 -27.53
C GLU A 489 -26.54 -8.18 -26.43
N GLU A 490 -26.26 -6.89 -26.21
CA GLU A 490 -25.30 -6.49 -25.20
C GLU A 490 -25.85 -6.75 -23.78
N SER A 491 -25.01 -7.26 -22.89
CA SER A 491 -25.33 -7.44 -21.47
C SER A 491 -24.43 -6.53 -20.60
N CYS A 492 -24.54 -6.64 -19.28
CA CYS A 492 -23.57 -6.04 -18.36
C CYS A 492 -22.22 -6.76 -18.47
N CYS A 493 -21.12 -6.06 -18.17
CA CYS A 493 -19.77 -6.65 -18.13
C CYS A 493 -19.54 -7.60 -16.94
N GLY A 494 -20.53 -7.80 -16.07
CA GLY A 494 -20.45 -8.66 -14.89
C GLY A 494 -19.74 -8.05 -13.67
N ASP A 495 -19.16 -6.84 -13.77
CA ASP A 495 -18.47 -6.21 -12.63
C ASP A 495 -19.31 -6.14 -11.34
N PRO A 496 -20.62 -5.80 -11.35
CA PRO A 496 -21.42 -5.78 -10.13
C PRO A 496 -21.44 -7.13 -9.41
N ALA A 497 -21.73 -8.23 -10.11
CA ALA A 497 -21.67 -9.59 -9.55
C ALA A 497 -20.31 -9.86 -8.93
N ARG A 498 -19.24 -9.56 -9.67
CA ARG A 498 -17.88 -9.81 -9.23
C ARG A 498 -17.46 -9.03 -7.98
N ARG A 499 -17.86 -7.75 -7.84
CA ARG A 499 -17.56 -6.93 -6.66
C ARG A 499 -18.47 -7.23 -5.45
N MET A 500 -19.66 -7.74 -5.71
CA MET A 500 -20.63 -8.16 -4.69
C MET A 500 -20.34 -9.59 -4.19
N GLY A 501 -19.49 -10.34 -4.87
CA GLY A 501 -19.02 -11.66 -4.44
C GLY A 501 -19.74 -12.84 -5.11
N ASP A 502 -20.66 -12.58 -6.04
CA ASP A 502 -21.31 -13.63 -6.82
C ASP A 502 -20.42 -14.03 -8.02
N GLU A 503 -19.44 -14.89 -7.75
CA GLU A 503 -18.48 -15.32 -8.77
C GLU A 503 -19.15 -16.22 -9.82
N TYR A 504 -20.18 -17.00 -9.46
CA TYR A 504 -20.94 -17.81 -10.41
C TYR A 504 -21.61 -16.93 -11.47
N LEU A 505 -22.42 -15.95 -11.03
CA LEU A 505 -23.10 -15.05 -11.95
C LEU A 505 -22.13 -14.25 -12.81
N PHE A 506 -20.98 -13.83 -12.24
CA PHE A 506 -19.93 -13.19 -13.00
C PHE A 506 -19.38 -14.11 -14.09
N GLN A 507 -19.00 -15.35 -13.78
CA GLN A 507 -18.41 -16.27 -14.74
C GLN A 507 -19.38 -16.63 -15.86
N THR A 508 -20.65 -16.90 -15.54
CA THR A 508 -21.68 -17.17 -16.55
C THR A 508 -21.87 -15.97 -17.48
N SER A 509 -21.99 -14.76 -16.92
CA SER A 509 -22.16 -13.54 -17.72
C SER A 509 -20.90 -13.22 -18.56
N CYS A 510 -19.72 -13.41 -17.99
CA CYS A 510 -18.43 -13.21 -18.64
C CYS A 510 -18.29 -14.14 -19.86
N GLN A 511 -18.57 -15.44 -19.67
CA GLN A 511 -18.45 -16.44 -20.71
C GLN A 511 -19.43 -16.18 -21.86
N ALA A 512 -20.70 -15.89 -21.56
CA ALA A 512 -21.69 -15.54 -22.57
C ALA A 512 -21.27 -14.30 -23.39
N ASN A 513 -20.77 -13.26 -22.71
CA ASN A 513 -20.25 -12.07 -23.39
C ASN A 513 -19.03 -12.39 -24.28
N ILE A 514 -18.10 -13.24 -23.82
CA ILE A 514 -16.94 -13.65 -24.60
C ILE A 514 -17.35 -14.39 -25.88
N GLU A 515 -18.36 -15.27 -25.79
CA GLU A 515 -18.89 -16.01 -26.94
C GLU A 515 -19.49 -15.07 -27.98
N ILE A 516 -20.33 -14.11 -27.56
CA ILE A 516 -20.89 -13.10 -28.45
C ILE A 516 -19.77 -12.31 -29.15
N LEU A 517 -18.79 -11.81 -28.38
CA LEU A 517 -17.67 -11.02 -28.92
C LEU A 517 -16.83 -11.83 -29.91
N LYS A 518 -16.61 -13.13 -29.67
CA LYS A 518 -15.91 -14.03 -30.58
C LYS A 518 -16.71 -14.31 -31.85
N ASN A 519 -18.02 -14.52 -31.74
CA ASN A 519 -18.90 -14.77 -32.89
C ASN A 519 -18.86 -13.60 -33.88
N TYR A 520 -18.79 -12.36 -33.39
CA TYR A 520 -18.63 -11.16 -34.21
C TYR A 520 -17.17 -10.83 -34.58
N ASN A 521 -16.20 -11.69 -34.25
CA ASN A 521 -14.78 -11.48 -34.50
C ASN A 521 -14.24 -10.14 -33.95
N VAL A 522 -14.78 -9.67 -32.83
CA VAL A 522 -14.40 -8.38 -32.23
C VAL A 522 -12.95 -8.41 -31.77
N ARG A 523 -12.16 -7.41 -32.21
CA ARG A 523 -10.74 -7.26 -31.83
C ARG A 523 -10.52 -6.08 -30.90
N LYS A 524 -11.07 -4.91 -31.25
CA LYS A 524 -10.96 -3.68 -30.46
C LYS A 524 -12.29 -3.30 -29.84
N ILE A 525 -12.24 -2.91 -28.57
CA ILE A 525 -13.41 -2.46 -27.81
C ILE A 525 -13.12 -1.08 -27.23
N VAL A 526 -14.03 -0.13 -27.46
CA VAL A 526 -14.05 1.14 -26.75
C VAL A 526 -15.16 1.15 -25.71
N THR A 527 -14.87 1.67 -24.51
CA THR A 527 -15.84 1.75 -23.40
C THR A 527 -15.96 3.17 -22.88
N ALA A 528 -17.17 3.59 -22.51
CA ALA A 528 -17.38 4.83 -21.76
C ALA A 528 -17.33 4.63 -20.23
N CYS A 529 -17.58 3.40 -19.77
CA CYS A 529 -17.61 3.06 -18.36
C CYS A 529 -16.24 2.57 -17.87
N PRO A 530 -15.63 3.20 -16.85
CA PRO A 530 -14.39 2.75 -16.24
C PRO A 530 -14.40 1.32 -15.67
N HIS A 531 -15.56 0.86 -15.21
CA HIS A 531 -15.72 -0.51 -14.71
C HIS A 531 -15.72 -1.52 -15.87
N CYS A 532 -16.45 -1.23 -16.95
CA CYS A 532 -16.42 -2.04 -18.17
C CYS A 532 -14.99 -2.12 -18.72
N PHE A 533 -14.29 -0.99 -18.81
CA PHE A 533 -12.88 -0.94 -19.20
C PHE A 533 -12.04 -1.91 -18.38
N ASN A 534 -12.14 -1.85 -17.06
CA ASN A 534 -11.32 -2.67 -16.17
C ASN A 534 -11.63 -4.17 -16.29
N SER A 535 -12.91 -4.56 -16.30
CA SER A 535 -13.30 -5.96 -16.37
C SER A 535 -12.97 -6.57 -17.74
N LEU A 536 -13.32 -5.90 -18.84
CA LEU A 536 -13.02 -6.38 -20.18
C LEU A 536 -11.50 -6.47 -20.44
N ARG A 537 -10.72 -5.52 -19.92
CA ARG A 537 -9.27 -5.47 -20.16
C ARG A 537 -8.48 -6.44 -19.29
N HIS A 538 -8.83 -6.59 -18.02
CA HIS A 538 -7.97 -7.26 -17.04
C HIS A 538 -8.55 -8.55 -16.45
N GLU A 539 -9.87 -8.73 -16.54
CA GLU A 539 -10.56 -9.87 -15.93
C GLU A 539 -11.03 -10.88 -16.97
N TYR A 540 -11.55 -10.44 -18.11
CA TYR A 540 -11.95 -11.34 -19.22
C TYR A 540 -10.81 -12.21 -19.77
N PRO A 541 -9.54 -11.75 -19.81
CA PRO A 541 -8.42 -12.61 -20.22
C PRO A 541 -8.25 -13.87 -19.36
N GLN A 542 -8.69 -13.83 -18.09
CA GLN A 542 -8.66 -15.00 -17.19
C GLN A 542 -9.60 -16.13 -17.65
N PHE A 543 -10.57 -15.81 -18.52
CA PHE A 543 -11.60 -16.71 -19.06
C PHE A 543 -11.47 -16.89 -20.59
N GLY A 544 -10.30 -16.56 -21.15
CA GLY A 544 -10.04 -16.72 -22.59
C GLY A 544 -10.69 -15.67 -23.49
N GLY A 545 -11.09 -14.52 -22.94
CA GLY A 545 -11.56 -13.33 -23.66
C GLY A 545 -10.50 -12.24 -23.71
N SER A 546 -9.61 -12.28 -24.71
CA SER A 546 -8.56 -11.28 -24.86
C SER A 546 -8.91 -10.30 -25.99
N PHE A 547 -9.10 -9.04 -25.62
CA PHE A 547 -9.48 -7.95 -26.54
C PHE A 547 -8.59 -6.73 -26.33
N GLU A 548 -8.41 -5.92 -27.38
CA GLU A 548 -7.78 -4.60 -27.25
C GLU A 548 -8.81 -3.61 -26.71
N VAL A 549 -8.78 -3.35 -25.40
CA VAL A 549 -9.79 -2.52 -24.74
C VAL A 549 -9.22 -1.14 -24.42
N MET A 550 -9.91 -0.10 -24.90
CA MET A 550 -9.61 1.30 -24.65
C MET A 550 -10.77 1.99 -23.91
N HIS A 551 -10.44 2.92 -23.03
CA HIS A 551 -11.44 3.85 -22.52
C HIS A 551 -11.64 5.00 -23.52
N HIS A 552 -12.86 5.53 -23.64
CA HIS A 552 -13.18 6.58 -24.61
C HIS A 552 -12.29 7.82 -24.44
N SER A 553 -11.85 8.16 -23.22
CA SER A 553 -10.91 9.27 -22.99
C SER A 553 -9.53 9.03 -23.60
N GLN A 554 -9.08 7.78 -23.73
CA GLN A 554 -7.81 7.48 -24.39
C GLN A 554 -7.97 7.63 -25.90
N LEU A 555 -9.03 7.03 -26.46
CA LEU A 555 -9.31 7.10 -27.90
C LEU A 555 -9.56 8.54 -28.37
N ILE A 556 -10.37 9.31 -27.65
CA ILE A 556 -10.64 10.72 -27.98
C ILE A 556 -9.35 11.53 -27.95
N GLY A 557 -8.48 11.32 -26.95
CA GLY A 557 -7.19 11.98 -26.88
C GLY A 557 -6.29 11.67 -28.09
N GLU A 558 -6.25 10.42 -28.52
CA GLU A 558 -5.53 10.01 -29.73
C GLU A 558 -6.12 10.61 -31.01
N LEU A 559 -7.45 10.66 -31.13
CA LEU A 559 -8.14 11.24 -32.28
C LEU A 559 -7.86 12.74 -32.41
N ILE A 560 -7.82 13.48 -31.30
CA ILE A 560 -7.45 14.90 -31.29
C ILE A 560 -5.99 15.07 -31.69
N LYS A 561 -5.08 14.31 -31.07
CA LYS A 561 -3.64 14.40 -31.34
C LYS A 561 -3.29 14.10 -32.80
N ASN A 562 -4.00 13.17 -33.42
CA ASN A 562 -3.79 12.77 -34.82
C ASN A 562 -4.59 13.64 -35.82
N GLY A 563 -5.30 14.68 -35.35
CA GLY A 563 -6.05 15.61 -36.20
C GLY A 563 -7.34 15.05 -36.81
N ARG A 564 -7.76 13.84 -36.42
CA ARG A 564 -9.01 13.21 -36.86
C ARG A 564 -10.25 13.84 -36.20
N LEU A 565 -10.11 14.30 -34.96
CA LEU A 565 -11.13 15.07 -34.26
C LEU A 565 -10.65 16.52 -34.12
N LYS A 566 -11.28 17.44 -34.83
CA LYS A 566 -11.03 18.87 -34.73
C LYS A 566 -12.03 19.49 -33.77
N LEU A 567 -11.52 20.26 -32.80
CA LEU A 567 -12.33 20.96 -31.82
C LEU A 567 -12.49 22.41 -32.27
N ASP A 568 -13.65 22.73 -32.82
CA ASP A 568 -13.99 24.07 -33.27
C ASP A 568 -14.79 24.81 -32.19
N GLY A 569 -14.43 26.07 -31.94
CA GLY A 569 -15.16 26.96 -31.04
C GLY A 569 -14.63 27.01 -29.59
N ALA A 570 -14.98 28.10 -28.90
CA ALA A 570 -14.66 28.32 -27.50
C ALA A 570 -15.92 28.20 -26.65
N ILE A 571 -15.88 27.38 -25.60
CA ILE A 571 -17.01 27.21 -24.66
C ILE A 571 -16.96 28.27 -23.55
N ASN A 572 -15.78 28.85 -23.27
CA ASN A 572 -15.57 29.91 -22.26
C ASN A 572 -16.19 29.56 -20.90
N LYS A 573 -15.97 28.32 -20.42
CA LYS A 573 -16.51 27.82 -19.15
C LYS A 573 -15.41 27.40 -18.20
N LYS A 574 -15.71 27.52 -16.91
CA LYS A 574 -14.92 26.94 -15.84
C LYS A 574 -15.37 25.49 -15.61
N ALA A 575 -14.44 24.54 -15.65
CA ALA A 575 -14.71 23.12 -15.46
C ALA A 575 -14.00 22.57 -14.22
N ALA A 576 -14.56 21.52 -13.62
CA ALA A 576 -13.89 20.72 -12.60
C ALA A 576 -14.05 19.25 -12.98
N TYR A 577 -12.94 18.52 -13.05
CA TYR A 577 -12.93 17.11 -13.38
C TYR A 577 -12.69 16.26 -12.14
N HIS A 578 -13.56 15.28 -11.91
CA HIS A 578 -13.42 14.33 -10.81
C HIS A 578 -12.89 12.99 -11.34
N ASP A 579 -11.76 12.55 -10.79
CA ASP A 579 -11.14 11.29 -11.20
C ASP A 579 -11.98 10.08 -10.82
N SER A 580 -12.29 9.24 -11.82
CA SER A 580 -12.84 7.91 -11.58
C SER A 580 -11.84 7.05 -10.80
N CYS A 581 -12.34 6.29 -9.83
CA CYS A 581 -11.52 5.33 -9.09
C CYS A 581 -10.90 4.28 -10.03
N TYR A 582 -11.70 3.77 -10.97
CA TYR A 582 -11.29 2.71 -11.90
C TYR A 582 -10.36 3.22 -13.00
N LEU A 583 -10.52 4.44 -13.51
CA LEU A 583 -9.52 5.01 -14.42
C LEU A 583 -8.24 5.40 -13.68
N GLY A 584 -8.37 6.18 -12.61
CA GLY A 584 -7.24 6.72 -11.89
C GLY A 584 -6.52 5.68 -11.04
N ARG A 585 -7.12 5.25 -9.93
CA ARG A 585 -6.42 4.44 -8.92
C ARG A 585 -6.10 3.02 -9.41
N TYR A 586 -7.00 2.44 -10.21
CA TYR A 586 -6.82 1.11 -10.78
C TYR A 586 -5.98 1.14 -12.07
N ASN A 587 -6.18 2.11 -12.97
CA ASN A 587 -5.55 2.07 -14.29
C ASN A 587 -4.49 3.15 -14.56
N ASP A 588 -4.21 4.03 -13.59
CA ASP A 588 -3.27 5.16 -13.68
C ASP A 588 -3.56 6.15 -14.85
N ILE A 589 -4.81 6.16 -15.32
CA ILE A 589 -5.35 7.06 -16.37
C ILE A 589 -5.92 8.31 -15.67
N TYR A 590 -5.12 9.36 -15.61
CA TYR A 590 -5.49 10.66 -15.02
C TYR A 590 -5.37 11.82 -16.02
N TRP A 591 -4.45 11.74 -16.97
CA TRP A 591 -4.10 12.89 -17.81
C TRP A 591 -4.93 12.94 -19.07
N GLU A 592 -5.29 11.80 -19.64
CA GLU A 592 -6.03 11.70 -20.89
C GLU A 592 -7.35 12.50 -20.84
N PRO A 593 -8.19 12.39 -19.79
CA PRO A 593 -9.38 13.25 -19.68
C PRO A 593 -9.04 14.75 -19.55
N ARG A 594 -7.94 15.09 -18.88
CA ARG A 594 -7.52 16.48 -18.65
C ARG A 594 -6.97 17.14 -19.90
N GLU A 595 -6.17 16.42 -20.68
CA GLU A 595 -5.63 16.90 -21.94
C GLU A 595 -6.74 17.09 -22.99
N ILE A 596 -7.77 16.25 -22.97
CA ILE A 596 -9.00 16.50 -23.75
C ILE A 596 -9.64 17.83 -23.31
N LEU A 597 -9.85 18.05 -22.01
CA LEU A 597 -10.46 19.28 -21.54
C LEU A 597 -9.62 20.53 -21.87
N LYS A 598 -8.29 20.45 -21.79
CA LYS A 598 -7.37 21.54 -22.15
C LYS A 598 -7.35 21.86 -23.63
N SER A 599 -7.64 20.89 -24.50
CA SER A 599 -7.70 21.13 -25.96
C SER A 599 -8.99 21.81 -26.40
N ILE A 600 -9.99 21.93 -25.52
CA ILE A 600 -11.22 22.68 -25.78
C ILE A 600 -10.98 24.18 -25.52
N GLY A 601 -11.29 25.03 -26.51
CA GLY A 601 -11.13 26.48 -26.40
C GLY A 601 -11.92 27.09 -25.24
N GLY A 602 -11.26 27.97 -24.46
CA GLY A 602 -11.91 28.75 -23.41
C GLY A 602 -12.19 28.02 -22.08
N ILE A 603 -11.65 26.82 -21.85
CA ILE A 603 -11.73 26.17 -20.54
C ILE A 603 -10.63 26.69 -19.61
N SER A 604 -11.01 27.35 -18.51
CA SER A 604 -10.08 28.08 -17.61
C SER A 604 -9.76 27.38 -16.29
N SER A 605 -10.31 26.20 -16.02
CA SER A 605 -9.80 25.30 -14.96
C SER A 605 -9.99 23.84 -15.33
N VAL A 606 -8.94 23.05 -15.14
CA VAL A 606 -8.89 21.58 -15.32
C VAL A 606 -8.06 20.98 -14.19
#